data_AF-A0A517N104-F1
#
_entry.id   AF-A0A517N104-F1
#
_cell.length_a   1.000
_cell.length_b   1.000
_cell.length_c   1.000
_cell.angle_alpha   90.00
_cell.angle_beta   90.00
_cell.angle_gamma   90.00
#
_symmetry.space_group_name_H-M   'P 1'
#
loop_
_entity.id
_entity.type
_entity.pdbx_description
1 polymer ?
#
loop_
_entity_poly.entity_id
_entity_poly.type
_entity_poly.pdbx_seq_one_letter_code
_entity_poly.pdbx_strand_id
1 'polypeptide(L)'
;MTRKLKSVSVLAGLLCLSLTLTAEAQIIVDGTADANYGPALSTQNTNTEFGNADSGDPLNPGGGSEINQVFATVSNGRLYVSITGNLEANFNKLDVFLDVNAGSGQNTIDGSTLPTDVDHFCCGGENSSTNALQNIEGLHFDTAFKADHYLTFANGFETVRPGENELKFYALTSHYSDLNGGVNGRRGALGMQLAQNGLPQVLRGTTGDFDTDGNVDGGEFLTWQQNNGGTELTRAAGDATGEGTVDAADLDVFQATYGFDVATSSFDSYYFAPQNPSADNSNALLGPTLPNLAQGQLIDKNYALSPTGGEGTDDEGTNLITRELEFVLPVAASDPTNAFNHRDMENIVDLEMAINNSNTAGVNGDSGNTGEPGDPPPYETPTAGDPGNVVTGIEFSIPLSEIGNPTGDIRIAAFVNSGDHNYASNQFAGDGILRGNLGGDGVGGSIGDLLGVDLSAIAGDQFVTVSQAVPIASAVPEPSSLVLCLLAGCSGLIRRKR
;
A
#
# COMPACT_ATOMS: atom_id res chain seq x y z
N MET A 1 -39.82 -15.91 -81.39
CA MET A 1 -39.92 -14.67 -80.58
C MET A 1 -40.00 -15.08 -79.11
N THR A 2 -38.85 -15.19 -78.46
CA THR A 2 -38.70 -15.67 -77.08
C THR A 2 -37.95 -14.59 -76.30
N ARG A 3 -38.65 -13.93 -75.37
CA ARG A 3 -38.11 -12.84 -74.54
C ARG A 3 -37.26 -13.42 -73.41
N LYS A 4 -35.99 -12.99 -73.33
CA LYS A 4 -35.09 -13.26 -72.20
C LYS A 4 -35.54 -12.48 -70.95
N LEU A 5 -35.68 -13.19 -69.83
CA LEU A 5 -35.77 -12.62 -68.48
C LEU A 5 -34.49 -11.84 -68.16
N LYS A 6 -34.62 -10.62 -67.62
CA LYS A 6 -33.53 -9.88 -66.98
C LYS A 6 -33.61 -10.13 -65.46
N SER A 7 -32.56 -10.72 -64.91
CA SER A 7 -32.37 -10.89 -63.47
C SER A 7 -32.21 -9.52 -62.79
N VAL A 8 -32.96 -9.30 -61.72
CA VAL A 8 -32.81 -8.15 -60.82
C VAL A 8 -31.98 -8.63 -59.62
N SER A 9 -30.77 -8.11 -59.47
CA SER A 9 -29.94 -8.32 -58.29
C SER A 9 -30.36 -7.35 -57.19
N VAL A 10 -30.88 -7.86 -56.08
CA VAL A 10 -31.12 -7.09 -54.86
C VAL A 10 -29.86 -7.19 -54.01
N LEU A 11 -29.14 -6.08 -53.85
CA LEU A 11 -28.01 -5.96 -52.95
C LEU A 11 -28.56 -5.62 -51.55
N ALA A 12 -28.55 -6.58 -50.63
CA ALA A 12 -28.84 -6.35 -49.22
C ALA A 12 -27.55 -5.84 -48.55
N GLY A 13 -27.52 -4.55 -48.18
CA GLY A 13 -26.44 -3.98 -47.37
C GLY A 13 -26.62 -4.39 -45.91
N LEU A 14 -25.70 -5.19 -45.39
CA LEU A 14 -25.57 -5.48 -43.97
C LEU A 14 -24.88 -4.27 -43.30
N LEU A 15 -25.61 -3.50 -42.49
CA LEU A 15 -25.02 -2.45 -41.66
C LEU A 15 -24.59 -3.10 -40.33
N CYS A 16 -23.33 -3.54 -40.25
CA CYS A 16 -22.73 -3.97 -38.99
C CYS A 16 -22.44 -2.74 -38.13
N LEU A 17 -23.21 -2.54 -37.05
CA LEU A 17 -22.89 -1.58 -36.01
C LEU A 17 -21.80 -2.22 -35.12
N SER A 18 -20.55 -1.82 -35.29
CA SER A 18 -19.44 -2.25 -34.43
C SER A 18 -19.56 -1.55 -33.07
N LEU A 19 -19.97 -2.29 -32.04
CA LEU A 19 -19.76 -1.89 -30.65
C LEU A 19 -18.26 -1.97 -30.38
N THR A 20 -17.59 -0.83 -30.34
CA THR A 20 -16.23 -0.73 -29.83
C THR A 20 -16.32 -0.86 -28.31
N LEU A 21 -16.06 -2.06 -27.80
CA LEU A 21 -15.73 -2.25 -26.40
C LEU A 21 -14.30 -1.71 -26.23
N THR A 22 -14.15 -0.56 -25.60
CA THR A 22 -12.86 -0.14 -25.07
C THR A 22 -12.57 -1.04 -23.88
N ALA A 23 -11.61 -1.94 -24.02
CA ALA A 23 -11.01 -2.57 -22.86
C ALA A 23 -10.21 -1.47 -22.15
N GLU A 24 -10.69 -1.02 -21.00
CA GLU A 24 -9.87 -0.17 -20.13
C GLU A 24 -8.76 -1.05 -19.54
N ALA A 25 -7.53 -0.54 -19.55
CA ALA A 25 -6.43 -1.21 -18.89
C ALA A 25 -6.72 -1.23 -17.38
N GLN A 26 -6.56 -2.39 -16.75
CA GLN A 26 -6.63 -2.49 -15.29
C GLN A 26 -5.46 -1.71 -14.69
N ILE A 27 -5.75 -0.93 -13.64
CA ILE A 27 -4.71 -0.28 -12.83
C ILE A 27 -3.86 -1.37 -12.19
N ILE A 28 -2.55 -1.25 -12.37
CA ILE A 28 -1.57 -2.16 -11.79
C ILE A 28 -1.18 -1.57 -10.43
N VAL A 29 -1.38 -2.34 -9.36
CA VAL A 29 -1.02 -1.93 -8.01
C VAL A 29 0.49 -2.11 -7.83
N ASP A 30 1.25 -1.05 -8.09
CA ASP A 30 2.72 -1.01 -8.10
C ASP A 30 3.35 0.12 -7.27
N GLY A 31 2.54 0.82 -6.48
CA GLY A 31 2.97 1.93 -5.65
C GLY A 31 3.04 3.25 -6.43
N THR A 32 2.53 3.31 -7.66
CA THR A 32 2.59 4.50 -8.53
C THR A 32 1.20 4.94 -8.98
N ALA A 33 0.83 6.17 -8.68
CA ALA A 33 -0.35 6.84 -9.24
C ALA A 33 -0.17 7.08 -10.75
N ASP A 34 -0.72 6.20 -11.57
CA ASP A 34 -0.72 6.33 -13.03
C ASP A 34 -1.81 7.28 -13.55
N ALA A 35 -1.85 7.48 -14.87
CA ALA A 35 -2.80 8.39 -15.50
C ALA A 35 -4.29 7.94 -15.40
N ASN A 36 -4.56 6.66 -15.11
CA ASN A 36 -5.91 6.11 -15.00
C ASN A 36 -6.61 6.55 -13.70
N TYR A 37 -5.86 6.99 -12.69
CA TYR A 37 -6.41 7.61 -11.49
C TYR A 37 -7.06 8.98 -11.75
N GLY A 38 -6.65 9.68 -12.82
CA GLY A 38 -7.05 11.06 -13.05
C GLY A 38 -6.25 12.06 -12.21
N PRO A 39 -6.74 13.30 -12.04
CA PRO A 39 -6.05 14.31 -11.23
C PRO A 39 -6.06 13.92 -9.74
N ALA A 40 -5.07 14.41 -8.99
CA ALA A 40 -5.04 14.28 -7.54
C ALA A 40 -6.32 14.86 -6.91
N LEU A 41 -6.87 14.15 -5.94
CA LEU A 41 -8.02 14.60 -5.13
C LEU A 41 -7.59 15.55 -4.01
N SER A 42 -6.34 15.44 -3.56
CA SER A 42 -5.69 16.42 -2.69
C SER A 42 -4.18 16.42 -2.91
N THR A 43 -3.55 17.56 -2.64
CA THR A 43 -2.10 17.75 -2.65
C THR A 43 -1.73 18.44 -1.35
N GLN A 44 -0.82 17.84 -0.58
CA GLN A 44 -0.33 18.42 0.66
C GLN A 44 0.35 19.75 0.39
N ASN A 45 0.23 20.64 1.35
CA ASN A 45 0.85 21.95 1.32
C ASN A 45 1.57 22.27 2.63
N THR A 46 1.72 21.31 3.55
CA THR A 46 2.27 21.53 4.89
C THR A 46 3.53 20.68 5.06
N ASN A 47 4.57 21.26 5.66
CA ASN A 47 5.76 20.50 6.02
C ASN A 47 5.42 19.37 7.01
N THR A 48 6.05 18.22 6.86
CA THR A 48 5.85 17.08 7.77
C THR A 48 6.67 17.24 9.04
N GLU A 49 6.05 16.99 10.20
CA GLU A 49 6.77 16.87 11.47
C GLU A 49 7.20 15.41 11.76
N PHE A 50 6.87 14.47 10.87
CA PHE A 50 7.28 13.07 10.97
C PHE A 50 8.58 12.77 10.21
N GLY A 51 9.32 13.82 9.83
CA GLY A 51 10.60 13.73 9.14
C GLY A 51 10.45 13.70 7.61
N ASN A 52 11.52 14.09 6.92
CA ASN A 52 11.59 14.19 5.47
C ASN A 52 12.31 12.99 4.85
N ALA A 53 11.78 12.45 3.76
CA ALA A 53 12.46 11.44 2.97
C ALA A 53 13.53 12.07 2.05
N ASP A 54 14.77 11.57 2.11
CA ASP A 54 15.91 12.06 1.33
C ASP A 54 16.57 11.00 0.44
N SER A 55 16.12 9.75 0.51
CA SER A 55 16.56 8.63 -0.33
C SER A 55 15.53 8.28 -1.40
N GLY A 56 16.00 7.96 -2.61
CA GLY A 56 15.18 7.45 -3.70
C GLY A 56 15.00 5.92 -3.67
N ASP A 57 15.38 5.25 -2.59
CA ASP A 57 15.18 3.81 -2.45
C ASP A 57 13.70 3.47 -2.19
N PRO A 58 13.10 2.54 -2.96
CA PRO A 58 11.69 2.18 -2.82
C PRO A 58 11.23 1.62 -1.47
N LEU A 59 12.12 1.15 -0.60
CA LEU A 59 11.78 0.62 0.73
C LEU A 59 12.32 1.50 1.86
N ASN A 60 13.52 2.04 1.69
CA ASN A 60 14.28 2.78 2.68
C ASN A 60 14.39 4.27 2.31
N PRO A 61 13.39 5.11 2.66
CA PRO A 61 13.34 6.52 2.24
C PRO A 61 14.40 7.44 2.88
N GLY A 62 15.34 6.90 3.66
CA GLY A 62 16.38 7.69 4.36
C GLY A 62 15.88 8.39 5.62
N GLY A 63 14.60 8.18 5.97
CA GLY A 63 13.91 8.73 7.11
C GLY A 63 12.58 9.34 6.67
N GLY A 64 11.69 9.63 7.62
CA GLY A 64 10.53 10.45 7.35
C GLY A 64 9.31 9.72 6.81
N SER A 65 8.16 10.00 7.42
CA SER A 65 6.86 9.64 6.86
C SER A 65 6.12 10.89 6.41
N GLU A 66 5.59 10.86 5.19
CA GLU A 66 4.91 12.00 4.57
C GLU A 66 3.85 11.57 3.56
N ILE A 67 2.79 12.37 3.48
CA ILE A 67 1.82 12.32 2.40
C ILE A 67 2.13 13.48 1.46
N ASN A 68 1.97 13.28 0.16
CA ASN A 68 2.17 14.31 -0.85
C ASN A 68 0.90 14.54 -1.66
N GLN A 69 0.31 13.49 -2.20
CA GLN A 69 -0.95 13.56 -2.93
C GLN A 69 -1.82 12.36 -2.60
N VAL A 70 -3.13 12.52 -2.78
CA VAL A 70 -4.09 11.42 -2.73
C VAL A 70 -4.79 11.32 -4.06
N PHE A 71 -4.74 10.15 -4.66
CA PHE A 71 -5.45 9.76 -5.86
C PHE A 71 -6.39 8.63 -5.53
N ALA A 72 -7.59 8.63 -6.09
CA ALA A 72 -8.47 7.48 -6.01
C ALA A 72 -9.48 7.45 -7.15
N THR A 73 -9.81 6.25 -7.60
CA THR A 73 -10.79 6.02 -8.66
C THR A 73 -11.50 4.68 -8.47
N VAL A 74 -12.69 4.56 -9.04
CA VAL A 74 -13.40 3.28 -9.11
C VAL A 74 -13.27 2.75 -10.53
N SER A 75 -12.69 1.56 -10.68
CA SER A 75 -12.57 0.88 -11.97
C SER A 75 -12.80 -0.61 -11.80
N ASN A 76 -13.50 -1.22 -12.77
CA ASN A 76 -13.75 -2.66 -12.81
C ASN A 76 -14.32 -3.26 -11.50
N GLY A 77 -15.14 -2.49 -10.76
CA GLY A 77 -15.75 -2.93 -9.51
C GLY A 77 -14.83 -2.91 -8.29
N ARG A 78 -13.66 -2.27 -8.39
CA ARG A 78 -12.73 -2.03 -7.27
C ARG A 78 -12.53 -0.54 -7.05
N LEU A 79 -12.32 -0.16 -5.78
CA LEU A 79 -11.77 1.13 -5.41
C LEU A 79 -10.24 1.00 -5.45
N TYR A 80 -9.59 1.87 -6.22
CA TYR A 80 -8.14 2.03 -6.27
C TYR A 80 -7.78 3.33 -5.57
N VAL A 81 -6.77 3.28 -4.70
CA VAL A 81 -6.28 4.45 -3.94
C VAL A 81 -4.76 4.46 -4.01
N SER A 82 -4.18 5.62 -4.29
CA SER A 82 -2.74 5.87 -4.17
C SER A 82 -2.53 7.09 -3.27
N ILE A 83 -1.83 6.88 -2.16
CA ILE A 83 -1.42 7.92 -1.21
C ILE A 83 0.08 8.07 -1.40
N THR A 84 0.47 9.10 -2.13
CA THR A 84 1.85 9.31 -2.56
C THR A 84 2.67 9.98 -1.45
N GLY A 85 3.98 9.80 -1.50
CA GLY A 85 4.93 10.16 -0.45
C GLY A 85 5.68 8.94 0.05
N ASN A 86 6.02 8.95 1.32
CA ASN A 86 6.93 7.97 1.91
C ASN A 86 6.39 7.49 3.25
N LEU A 87 6.54 6.20 3.52
CA LEU A 87 6.31 5.62 4.84
C LEU A 87 7.61 5.01 5.34
N GLU A 88 8.21 5.64 6.36
CA GLU A 88 9.46 5.17 6.96
C GLU A 88 9.31 3.73 7.47
N ALA A 89 10.32 2.88 7.23
CA ALA A 89 10.36 1.48 7.65
C ALA A 89 10.63 1.32 9.17
N ASN A 90 9.88 2.06 9.99
CA ASN A 90 9.97 2.11 11.45
C ASN A 90 8.63 1.75 12.13
N PHE A 91 7.72 1.13 11.36
CA PHE A 91 6.38 0.73 11.79
C PHE A 91 5.40 1.86 12.09
N ASN A 92 5.71 3.12 11.73
CA ASN A 92 4.69 4.15 11.54
C ASN A 92 3.56 3.63 10.66
N LYS A 93 2.36 4.13 10.89
CA LYS A 93 1.14 3.66 10.24
C LYS A 93 0.68 4.64 9.18
N LEU A 94 0.15 4.13 8.09
CA LEU A 94 -0.79 4.86 7.25
C LEU A 94 -2.19 4.35 7.56
N ASP A 95 -2.94 5.15 8.31
CA ASP A 95 -4.31 4.85 8.69
C ASP A 95 -5.25 5.38 7.62
N VAL A 96 -6.21 4.56 7.19
CA VAL A 96 -7.18 4.88 6.14
C VAL A 96 -8.57 4.49 6.59
N PHE A 97 -9.46 5.46 6.66
CA PHE A 97 -10.88 5.27 6.92
C PHE A 97 -11.68 5.51 5.65
N LEU A 98 -12.70 4.68 5.43
CA LEU A 98 -13.63 4.82 4.31
C LEU A 98 -15.03 5.12 4.84
N ASP A 99 -15.61 6.24 4.42
CA ASP A 99 -17.04 6.53 4.52
C ASP A 99 -17.65 6.23 3.16
N VAL A 100 -18.40 5.13 3.10
CA VAL A 100 -19.00 4.60 1.87
C VAL A 100 -20.53 4.69 1.92
N ASN A 101 -21.07 5.08 3.08
CA ASN A 101 -22.49 5.23 3.35
C ASN A 101 -22.77 6.57 4.05
N ALA A 102 -23.15 7.59 3.28
CA ALA A 102 -23.37 8.98 3.73
C ALA A 102 -24.36 9.20 4.92
N GLY A 103 -25.00 8.17 5.46
CA GLY A 103 -25.92 8.24 6.60
C GLY A 103 -25.63 7.29 7.77
N SER A 104 -24.60 6.44 7.69
CA SER A 104 -24.23 5.47 8.74
C SER A 104 -22.72 5.51 8.99
N GLY A 105 -22.21 4.69 9.91
CA GLY A 105 -20.79 4.68 10.27
C GLY A 105 -20.46 5.52 11.51
N GLN A 106 -19.18 5.50 11.86
CA GLN A 106 -18.60 6.12 13.05
C GLN A 106 -18.04 7.50 12.71
N ASN A 107 -18.64 8.56 13.26
CA ASN A 107 -18.01 9.88 13.20
C ASN A 107 -17.01 10.10 14.34
N THR A 108 -17.12 9.32 15.41
CA THR A 108 -16.14 9.28 16.50
C THR A 108 -15.76 7.83 16.72
N ILE A 109 -14.46 7.57 16.79
CA ILE A 109 -13.96 6.24 17.13
C ILE A 109 -14.22 5.98 18.61
N ASP A 110 -15.05 4.98 18.90
CA ASP A 110 -15.26 4.43 20.24
C ASP A 110 -14.77 2.98 20.23
N GLY A 111 -13.49 2.82 20.52
CA GLY A 111 -12.76 1.56 20.61
C GLY A 111 -13.37 0.58 21.59
N SER A 112 -14.21 1.01 22.54
CA SER A 112 -14.94 0.09 23.42
C SER A 112 -16.08 -0.65 22.72
N THR A 113 -16.56 -0.11 21.60
CA THR A 113 -17.67 -0.66 20.81
C THR A 113 -17.23 -1.27 19.48
N LEU A 114 -16.00 -0.99 19.07
CA LEU A 114 -15.42 -1.44 17.80
C LEU A 114 -14.64 -2.75 17.95
N PRO A 115 -14.31 -3.43 16.84
CA PRO A 115 -13.60 -4.69 16.91
C PRO A 115 -12.27 -4.59 17.65
N THR A 116 -11.97 -5.59 18.47
CA THR A 116 -10.64 -5.80 19.07
C THR A 116 -9.72 -6.47 18.05
N ASP A 117 -8.46 -6.71 18.38
CA ASP A 117 -7.53 -7.52 17.56
C ASP A 117 -7.15 -6.98 16.16
N VAL A 118 -7.50 -5.72 15.85
CA VAL A 118 -7.01 -5.07 14.63
C VAL A 118 -5.57 -4.61 14.86
N ASP A 119 -4.63 -5.10 14.06
CA ASP A 119 -3.18 -4.89 14.27
C ASP A 119 -2.74 -5.29 15.70
N HIS A 120 -3.17 -6.47 16.15
CA HIS A 120 -3.05 -6.87 17.55
C HIS A 120 -1.63 -7.02 18.10
N PHE A 121 -0.61 -7.03 17.25
CA PHE A 121 0.77 -7.10 17.67
C PHE A 121 1.42 -5.71 17.87
N CYS A 122 0.77 -4.60 17.47
CA CYS A 122 1.34 -3.26 17.62
C CYS A 122 1.46 -2.79 19.07
N CYS A 123 0.45 -3.10 19.89
CA CYS A 123 0.08 -2.23 21.01
C CYS A 123 -0.23 -3.01 22.31
N GLY A 124 0.52 -4.08 22.56
CA GLY A 124 0.35 -4.94 23.76
C GLY A 124 0.59 -6.42 23.50
N GLY A 125 0.76 -6.82 22.24
CA GLY A 125 1.00 -8.20 21.82
C GLY A 125 -0.28 -9.04 21.72
N GLU A 126 -0.12 -10.31 21.31
CA GLU A 126 -1.24 -11.24 21.16
C GLU A 126 -2.09 -11.33 22.43
N ASN A 127 -3.41 -11.30 22.28
CA ASN A 127 -4.39 -11.29 23.38
C ASN A 127 -4.42 -9.99 24.23
N SER A 128 -3.83 -8.90 23.74
CA SER A 128 -4.08 -7.55 24.27
C SER A 128 -5.51 -7.11 23.98
N SER A 129 -6.16 -6.45 24.94
CA SER A 129 -7.43 -5.74 24.73
C SER A 129 -7.23 -4.32 24.19
N THR A 130 -5.98 -3.95 23.91
CA THR A 130 -5.57 -2.66 23.36
C THR A 130 -4.85 -2.92 22.05
N ASN A 131 -5.46 -2.47 20.96
CA ASN A 131 -5.04 -2.70 19.57
C ASN A 131 -5.28 -1.39 18.80
N ALA A 132 -5.16 -1.39 17.46
CA ALA A 132 -5.24 -0.16 16.68
C ALA A 132 -6.46 0.71 17.01
N LEU A 133 -7.68 0.16 16.91
CA LEU A 133 -8.91 0.93 17.13
C LEU A 133 -9.11 1.40 18.58
N GLN A 134 -8.51 0.72 19.56
CA GLN A 134 -8.54 1.13 20.96
C GLN A 134 -7.50 2.22 21.28
N ASN A 135 -6.43 2.32 20.48
CA ASN A 135 -5.42 3.38 20.62
C ASN A 135 -5.75 4.65 19.81
N ILE A 136 -6.59 4.53 18.77
CA ILE A 136 -7.19 5.67 18.04
C ILE A 136 -8.48 6.14 18.75
N GLU A 137 -8.70 5.73 20.00
CA GLU A 137 -9.90 6.11 20.77
C GLU A 137 -10.15 7.62 20.74
N GLY A 138 -11.40 7.98 20.46
CA GLY A 138 -11.92 9.33 20.50
C GLY A 138 -11.55 10.24 19.33
N LEU A 139 -10.81 9.76 18.33
CA LEU A 139 -10.66 10.48 17.06
C LEU A 139 -12.04 10.84 16.51
N HIS A 140 -12.29 12.15 16.41
CA HIS A 140 -13.54 12.70 15.90
C HIS A 140 -13.32 13.27 14.49
N PHE A 141 -13.96 12.68 13.49
CA PHE A 141 -13.83 13.10 12.10
C PHE A 141 -14.64 14.36 11.80
N ASP A 142 -14.34 14.97 10.65
CA ASP A 142 -15.17 16.02 10.05
C ASP A 142 -16.67 15.68 10.10
N THR A 143 -17.51 16.69 10.24
CA THR A 143 -18.98 16.52 10.39
C THR A 143 -19.59 15.70 9.25
N ALA A 144 -19.03 15.82 8.03
CA ALA A 144 -19.52 15.13 6.85
C ALA A 144 -19.03 13.67 6.73
N PHE A 145 -18.09 13.23 7.55
CA PHE A 145 -17.43 11.94 7.45
C PHE A 145 -17.89 10.97 8.54
N LYS A 146 -18.27 9.75 8.14
CA LYS A 146 -18.69 8.67 9.03
C LYS A 146 -18.05 7.35 8.61
N ALA A 147 -16.97 6.96 9.28
CA ALA A 147 -16.19 5.78 8.92
C ALA A 147 -17.02 4.50 8.99
N ASP A 148 -17.09 3.76 7.89
CA ASP A 148 -17.66 2.42 7.82
C ASP A 148 -16.56 1.35 7.89
N HIS A 149 -15.40 1.63 7.29
CA HIS A 149 -14.28 0.70 7.19
C HIS A 149 -12.97 1.36 7.59
N TYR A 150 -12.05 0.54 8.07
CA TYR A 150 -10.70 0.93 8.47
C TYR A 150 -9.68 -0.01 7.83
N LEU A 151 -8.62 0.58 7.29
CA LEU A 151 -7.39 -0.10 6.88
C LEU A 151 -6.20 0.59 7.53
N THR A 152 -5.18 -0.18 7.86
CA THR A 152 -3.87 0.36 8.26
C THR A 152 -2.77 -0.39 7.54
N PHE A 153 -1.75 0.35 7.13
CA PHE A 153 -0.56 -0.17 6.48
C PHE A 153 0.68 0.19 7.30
N ALA A 154 1.63 -0.73 7.39
CA ALA A 154 2.89 -0.49 8.07
C ALA A 154 4.01 -1.26 7.36
N ASN A 155 5.21 -0.71 7.30
CA ASN A 155 6.38 -1.44 6.86
C ASN A 155 7.50 -1.38 7.91
N GLY A 156 8.39 -2.37 7.84
CA GLY A 156 9.53 -2.46 8.72
C GLY A 156 10.26 -3.78 8.59
N PHE A 157 11.16 -4.05 9.53
CA PHE A 157 11.95 -5.28 9.58
C PHE A 157 11.38 -6.23 10.61
N GLU A 158 10.71 -7.26 10.11
CA GLU A 158 10.09 -8.31 10.91
C GLU A 158 11.10 -9.41 11.24
N THR A 159 10.72 -10.28 12.19
CA THR A 159 11.54 -11.41 12.60
C THR A 159 10.66 -12.62 12.84
N VAL A 160 11.06 -13.79 12.31
CA VAL A 160 10.50 -15.10 12.70
C VAL A 160 11.53 -15.91 13.47
N ARG A 161 11.03 -16.72 14.41
CA ARG A 161 11.82 -17.56 15.33
C ARG A 161 12.97 -16.82 16.05
N PRO A 162 12.70 -15.70 16.73
CA PRO A 162 13.72 -14.98 17.50
C PRO A 162 14.48 -15.91 18.46
N GLY A 163 15.81 -15.85 18.41
CA GLY A 163 16.69 -16.68 19.24
C GLY A 163 16.83 -18.16 18.84
N GLU A 164 16.04 -18.67 17.87
CA GLU A 164 16.15 -20.05 17.37
C GLU A 164 16.09 -20.07 15.84
N ASN A 165 17.24 -20.20 15.16
CA ASN A 165 17.30 -20.04 13.71
C ASN A 165 16.65 -18.73 13.25
N GLU A 166 16.90 -17.63 13.96
CA GLU A 166 16.29 -16.32 13.70
C GLU A 166 16.42 -15.92 12.22
N LEU A 167 15.33 -15.38 11.68
CA LEU A 167 15.30 -14.78 10.34
C LEU A 167 14.73 -13.37 10.47
N LYS A 168 15.49 -12.37 10.01
CA LYS A 168 15.02 -10.99 9.84
C LYS A 168 14.77 -10.71 8.37
N PHE A 169 13.68 -9.99 8.07
CA PHE A 169 13.28 -9.68 6.71
C PHE A 169 12.46 -8.39 6.67
N TYR A 170 12.40 -7.75 5.52
CA TYR A 170 11.50 -6.62 5.29
C TYR A 170 10.06 -7.13 5.07
N ALA A 171 9.07 -6.44 5.62
CA ALA A 171 7.68 -6.65 5.27
C ALA A 171 6.90 -5.33 5.22
N LEU A 172 6.03 -5.19 4.21
CA LEU A 172 4.86 -4.30 4.25
C LEU A 172 3.67 -5.16 4.70
N THR A 173 2.90 -4.72 5.69
CA THR A 173 1.73 -5.43 6.22
C THR A 173 0.48 -4.56 6.14
N SER A 174 -0.68 -5.21 6.05
CA SER A 174 -1.97 -4.53 6.08
C SER A 174 -2.98 -5.19 7.01
N HIS A 175 -3.85 -4.39 7.59
CA HIS A 175 -4.97 -4.85 8.42
C HIS A 175 -6.26 -4.17 7.99
N TYR A 176 -7.38 -4.82 8.30
CA TYR A 176 -8.72 -4.32 7.95
C TYR A 176 -9.72 -4.52 9.08
N SER A 177 -10.71 -3.63 9.16
CA SER A 177 -11.88 -3.78 10.03
C SER A 177 -13.14 -3.13 9.43
N ASP A 178 -14.26 -3.83 9.52
CA ASP A 178 -15.62 -3.29 9.35
C ASP A 178 -16.10 -2.70 10.69
N LEU A 179 -16.37 -1.40 10.71
CA LEU A 179 -16.73 -0.62 11.90
C LEU A 179 -18.23 -0.64 12.22
N ASN A 180 -19.05 -1.23 11.34
CA ASN A 180 -20.50 -1.36 11.55
C ASN A 180 -20.88 -2.65 12.29
N GLY A 181 -19.95 -3.60 12.41
CA GLY A 181 -20.18 -4.90 13.06
C GLY A 181 -20.10 -4.91 14.58
N GLY A 182 -19.81 -3.78 15.23
CA GLY A 182 -19.51 -3.69 16.66
C GLY A 182 -18.26 -4.50 17.05
N VAL A 183 -18.13 -4.90 18.32
CA VAL A 183 -16.92 -5.60 18.84
C VAL A 183 -16.57 -6.93 18.14
N ASN A 184 -17.51 -7.53 17.42
CA ASN A 184 -17.30 -8.76 16.65
C ASN A 184 -17.31 -8.51 15.14
N GLY A 185 -17.14 -7.25 14.71
CA GLY A 185 -17.05 -6.90 13.31
C GLY A 185 -15.97 -7.67 12.58
N ARG A 186 -16.18 -7.83 11.27
CA ARG A 186 -15.26 -8.53 10.37
C ARG A 186 -13.94 -7.77 10.35
N ARG A 187 -12.83 -8.46 10.60
CA ARG A 187 -11.48 -7.88 10.69
C ARG A 187 -10.40 -8.93 10.48
N GLY A 188 -9.16 -8.49 10.29
CA GLY A 188 -8.00 -9.37 10.32
C GLY A 188 -6.72 -8.66 9.87
N ALA A 189 -5.59 -9.32 10.15
CA ALA A 189 -4.34 -9.08 9.42
C ALA A 189 -4.49 -9.71 8.03
N LEU A 190 -4.37 -8.90 6.99
CA LEU A 190 -4.72 -9.33 5.63
C LEU A 190 -3.59 -10.07 4.93
N GLY A 191 -2.35 -9.71 5.22
CA GLY A 191 -1.19 -10.29 4.56
C GLY A 191 -0.03 -9.31 4.49
N MET A 192 1.00 -9.73 3.77
CA MET A 192 2.23 -8.98 3.62
C MET A 192 2.74 -8.92 2.18
N GLN A 193 3.68 -8.02 1.94
CA GLN A 193 4.60 -8.05 0.80
C GLN A 193 6.03 -8.00 1.28
N LEU A 194 6.91 -8.67 0.54
CA LEU A 194 8.33 -8.84 0.89
C LEU A 194 9.28 -8.02 0.00
N ALA A 195 8.73 -7.24 -0.94
CA ALA A 195 9.47 -6.38 -1.86
C ALA A 195 8.64 -5.13 -2.23
N GLN A 196 9.31 -4.14 -2.80
CA GLN A 196 8.71 -2.90 -3.31
C GLN A 196 7.83 -3.13 -4.53
N ASN A 197 7.13 -2.08 -4.94
CA ASN A 197 6.34 -1.98 -6.16
C ASN A 197 5.28 -3.07 -6.32
N GLY A 198 4.81 -3.63 -5.21
CA GLY A 198 3.89 -4.75 -5.20
C GLY A 198 4.46 -6.02 -5.82
N LEU A 199 5.77 -6.12 -6.00
CA LEU A 199 6.39 -7.22 -6.73
C LEU A 199 6.22 -8.53 -5.97
N PRO A 200 5.90 -9.64 -6.67
CA PRO A 200 5.80 -10.97 -6.07
C PRO A 200 7.19 -11.58 -5.84
N GLN A 201 8.08 -10.84 -5.20
CA GLN A 201 9.49 -11.18 -5.00
C GLN A 201 9.86 -11.00 -3.54
N VAL A 202 11.05 -11.48 -3.22
CA VAL A 202 11.63 -11.43 -1.89
C VAL A 202 13.02 -10.84 -1.99
N LEU A 203 13.48 -10.17 -0.93
CA LEU A 203 14.81 -9.56 -0.94
C LEU A 203 15.90 -10.60 -0.71
N ARG A 204 16.90 -10.59 -1.59
CA ARG A 204 18.01 -11.53 -1.62
C ARG A 204 19.29 -10.72 -1.75
N GLY A 205 20.30 -11.07 -0.97
CA GLY A 205 21.54 -10.30 -0.94
C GLY A 205 22.55 -10.85 0.04
N THR A 206 23.70 -10.20 0.03
CA THR A 206 24.84 -10.50 0.88
C THR A 206 25.57 -9.20 1.20
N THR A 207 26.25 -9.14 2.35
CA THR A 207 27.06 -7.98 2.69
C THR A 207 28.38 -7.90 1.90
N GLY A 208 28.70 -8.94 1.12
CA GLY A 208 29.85 -8.96 0.22
C GLY A 208 29.64 -8.31 -1.15
N ASP A 209 28.41 -7.88 -1.48
CA ASP A 209 28.09 -7.06 -2.67
C ASP A 209 28.24 -5.58 -2.26
N PHE A 210 29.35 -4.96 -2.64
CA PHE A 210 29.74 -3.62 -2.18
C PHE A 210 29.27 -2.52 -3.11
N ASP A 211 29.15 -2.79 -4.41
CA ASP A 211 28.69 -1.81 -5.39
C ASP A 211 27.18 -1.90 -5.67
N THR A 212 26.51 -2.88 -5.05
CA THR A 212 25.06 -3.08 -5.05
C THR A 212 24.50 -3.34 -6.44
N ASP A 213 25.24 -4.08 -7.26
CA ASP A 213 24.81 -4.46 -8.60
C ASP A 213 24.02 -5.79 -8.63
N GLY A 214 23.88 -6.45 -7.46
CA GLY A 214 23.14 -7.69 -7.28
C GLY A 214 23.99 -8.95 -7.47
N ASN A 215 25.30 -8.84 -7.65
CA ASN A 215 26.22 -9.97 -7.70
C ASN A 215 27.49 -9.75 -6.86
N VAL A 216 28.27 -10.81 -6.66
CA VAL A 216 29.58 -10.73 -5.99
C VAL A 216 30.63 -11.31 -6.92
N ASP A 217 31.43 -10.44 -7.52
CA ASP A 217 32.42 -10.79 -8.52
C ASP A 217 33.80 -10.13 -8.28
N GLY A 218 34.57 -9.93 -9.35
CA GLY A 218 35.89 -9.29 -9.26
C GLY A 218 35.84 -7.80 -8.90
N GLY A 219 34.70 -7.14 -9.10
CA GLY A 219 34.44 -5.76 -8.72
C GLY A 219 34.55 -5.55 -7.21
N GLU A 220 33.89 -6.41 -6.44
CA GLU A 220 33.84 -6.34 -4.98
C GLU A 220 35.24 -6.59 -4.41
N PHE A 221 35.97 -7.55 -4.98
CA PHE A 221 37.35 -7.80 -4.60
C PHE A 221 38.24 -6.57 -4.80
N LEU A 222 38.02 -5.83 -5.90
CA LEU A 222 38.77 -4.62 -6.19
C LEU A 222 38.44 -3.51 -5.18
N THR A 223 37.17 -3.35 -4.82
CA THR A 223 36.71 -2.39 -3.78
C THR A 223 37.36 -2.69 -2.44
N TRP A 224 37.31 -3.94 -1.97
CA TRP A 224 38.00 -4.37 -0.76
C TRP A 224 39.52 -4.10 -0.84
N GLN A 225 40.16 -4.50 -1.95
CA GLN A 225 41.61 -4.36 -2.11
C GLN A 225 42.08 -2.89 -2.05
N GLN A 226 41.29 -1.96 -2.60
CA GLN A 226 41.63 -0.53 -2.61
C GLN A 226 41.57 0.10 -1.21
N ASN A 227 40.71 -0.43 -0.34
CA ASN A 227 40.43 0.14 0.98
C ASN A 227 41.01 -0.66 2.14
N ASN A 228 41.62 -1.82 1.88
CA ASN A 228 42.22 -2.68 2.90
C ASN A 228 43.20 -1.93 3.83
N GLY A 229 42.99 -2.08 5.13
CA GLY A 229 43.66 -1.36 6.20
C GLY A 229 43.03 -0.01 6.55
N GLY A 230 41.94 0.38 5.90
CA GLY A 230 41.16 1.58 6.22
C GLY A 230 40.33 1.44 7.49
N THR A 231 39.97 2.59 8.07
CA THR A 231 39.17 2.72 9.30
C THR A 231 38.10 3.79 9.10
N GLU A 232 37.00 3.72 9.85
CA GLU A 232 35.82 4.58 9.69
C GLU A 232 35.21 4.49 8.28
N LEU A 233 35.31 3.30 7.68
CA LEU A 233 34.78 3.00 6.36
C LEU A 233 33.37 2.39 6.45
N THR A 234 32.69 2.35 5.30
CA THR A 234 31.33 1.83 5.17
C THR A 234 31.33 0.50 4.42
N ARG A 235 30.22 -0.24 4.48
CA ARG A 235 30.00 -1.44 3.67
C ARG A 235 30.30 -1.24 2.18
N ALA A 236 29.86 -0.11 1.61
CA ALA A 236 30.14 0.23 0.21
C ALA A 236 31.65 0.44 -0.09
N ALA A 237 32.47 0.68 0.93
CA ALA A 237 33.92 0.78 0.81
C ALA A 237 34.64 -0.57 1.05
N GLY A 238 33.92 -1.67 1.21
CA GLY A 238 34.47 -3.02 1.40
C GLY A 238 34.47 -3.54 2.83
N ASP A 239 33.81 -2.86 3.76
CA ASP A 239 33.61 -3.29 5.16
C ASP A 239 32.39 -4.22 5.24
N ALA A 240 32.54 -5.46 4.74
CA ALA A 240 31.47 -6.46 4.67
C ALA A 240 30.92 -6.85 6.05
N THR A 241 31.73 -6.77 7.11
CA THR A 241 31.31 -7.10 8.48
C THR A 241 30.68 -5.92 9.23
N GLY A 242 30.85 -4.69 8.73
CA GLY A 242 30.20 -3.48 9.21
C GLY A 242 30.79 -2.92 10.51
N GLU A 243 32.00 -3.30 10.88
CA GLU A 243 32.69 -2.87 12.11
C GLU A 243 33.49 -1.57 11.93
N GLY A 244 33.45 -0.97 10.74
CA GLY A 244 34.12 0.28 10.40
C GLY A 244 35.57 0.10 9.99
N THR A 245 36.03 -1.13 9.74
CA THR A 245 37.37 -1.43 9.21
C THR A 245 37.25 -2.25 7.94
N VAL A 246 38.28 -2.19 7.08
CA VAL A 246 38.37 -3.08 5.92
C VAL A 246 39.61 -3.95 6.09
N ASP A 247 39.43 -5.21 6.44
CA ASP A 247 40.51 -6.14 6.73
C ASP A 247 40.24 -7.59 6.24
N ALA A 248 40.93 -8.57 6.81
CA ALA A 248 40.81 -9.97 6.40
C ALA A 248 39.41 -10.56 6.73
N ALA A 249 38.71 -10.05 7.73
CA ALA A 249 37.36 -10.49 8.08
C ALA A 249 36.37 -10.18 6.94
N ASP A 250 36.48 -9.00 6.33
CA ASP A 250 35.66 -8.64 5.17
C ASP A 250 35.96 -9.49 3.95
N LEU A 251 37.26 -9.78 3.75
CA LEU A 251 37.68 -10.66 2.68
C LEU A 251 37.09 -12.07 2.84
N ASP A 252 37.01 -12.58 4.08
CA ASP A 252 36.40 -13.88 4.36
C ASP A 252 34.90 -13.89 3.99
N VAL A 253 34.18 -12.80 4.25
CA VAL A 253 32.77 -12.64 3.82
C VAL A 253 32.66 -12.63 2.30
N PHE A 254 33.45 -11.79 1.62
CA PHE A 254 33.51 -11.74 0.16
C PHE A 254 33.81 -13.12 -0.44
N GLN A 255 34.80 -13.84 0.08
CA GLN A 255 35.17 -15.17 -0.43
C GLN A 255 34.06 -16.20 -0.23
N ALA A 256 33.32 -16.11 0.87
CA ALA A 256 32.20 -17.00 1.14
C ALA A 256 31.04 -16.77 0.16
N THR A 257 30.90 -15.57 -0.39
CA THR A 257 29.79 -15.19 -1.28
C THR A 257 30.20 -14.97 -2.74
N TYR A 258 31.48 -15.12 -3.08
CA TYR A 258 31.95 -14.97 -4.47
C TYR A 258 31.19 -15.88 -5.44
N GLY A 259 30.68 -15.28 -6.51
CA GLY A 259 29.79 -15.92 -7.49
C GLY A 259 28.31 -15.93 -7.09
N PHE A 260 27.93 -15.27 -6.00
CA PHE A 260 26.53 -14.94 -5.70
C PHE A 260 25.96 -14.07 -6.81
N ASP A 261 24.72 -14.37 -7.20
CA ASP A 261 23.93 -13.60 -8.15
C ASP A 261 22.48 -13.68 -7.70
N VAL A 262 21.89 -12.53 -7.42
CA VAL A 262 20.51 -12.39 -6.93
C VAL A 262 19.50 -13.08 -7.85
N ALA A 263 19.72 -13.05 -9.17
CA ALA A 263 18.80 -13.56 -10.17
C ALA A 263 18.78 -15.09 -10.24
N THR A 264 19.82 -15.77 -9.74
CA THR A 264 19.94 -17.24 -9.79
C THR A 264 19.97 -17.90 -8.41
N SER A 265 20.03 -17.10 -7.36
CA SER A 265 20.06 -17.56 -5.97
C SER A 265 18.77 -18.26 -5.59
N SER A 266 18.89 -19.38 -4.85
CA SER A 266 17.73 -20.07 -4.32
C SER A 266 17.06 -19.26 -3.21
N PHE A 267 15.77 -19.53 -2.96
CA PHE A 267 15.01 -18.84 -1.92
C PHE A 267 15.59 -19.00 -0.50
N ASP A 268 16.20 -20.15 -0.18
CA ASP A 268 16.66 -20.44 1.19
C ASP A 268 18.16 -20.17 1.42
N SER A 269 18.94 -19.99 0.35
CA SER A 269 20.40 -19.85 0.48
C SER A 269 20.84 -18.47 0.94
N TYR A 270 20.04 -17.45 0.63
CA TYR A 270 20.35 -16.06 0.92
C TYR A 270 19.04 -15.38 1.27
N TYR A 271 19.01 -14.63 2.35
CA TYR A 271 17.90 -13.76 2.72
C TYR A 271 18.52 -12.44 3.15
N PHE A 272 17.81 -11.35 2.92
CA PHE A 272 18.39 -10.05 3.21
C PHE A 272 17.33 -9.10 3.74
N ALA A 273 17.63 -8.51 4.90
CA ALA A 273 16.89 -7.39 5.45
C ALA A 273 17.76 -6.14 5.21
N PRO A 274 17.41 -5.26 4.24
CA PRO A 274 18.23 -4.10 3.92
C PRO A 274 18.17 -3.06 5.05
N GLN A 275 19.07 -3.17 6.02
CA GLN A 275 19.08 -2.34 7.23
C GLN A 275 19.95 -1.09 7.10
N ASN A 276 20.74 -0.98 6.03
CA ASN A 276 21.62 0.16 5.78
C ASN A 276 21.23 0.89 4.50
N PRO A 277 20.46 2.00 4.60
CA PRO A 277 20.05 2.78 3.43
C PRO A 277 21.20 3.33 2.58
N SER A 278 22.41 3.45 3.15
CA SER A 278 23.59 3.93 2.42
C SER A 278 24.35 2.83 1.67
N ALA A 279 23.97 1.57 1.85
CA ALA A 279 24.66 0.42 1.25
C ALA A 279 23.72 -0.66 0.70
N ASP A 280 22.43 -0.58 0.99
CA ASP A 280 21.43 -1.55 0.56
C ASP A 280 20.46 -0.87 -0.41
N ASN A 281 20.53 -1.26 -1.67
CA ASN A 281 19.61 -0.80 -2.71
C ASN A 281 18.55 -1.87 -2.97
N SER A 282 17.32 -1.61 -2.55
CA SER A 282 16.21 -2.57 -2.68
C SER A 282 15.94 -2.98 -4.13
N ASN A 283 16.28 -2.14 -5.13
CA ASN A 283 16.13 -2.51 -6.54
C ASN A 283 17.16 -3.54 -7.03
N ALA A 284 18.33 -3.59 -6.41
CA ALA A 284 19.36 -4.57 -6.73
C ALA A 284 19.18 -5.90 -5.97
N LEU A 285 18.41 -5.86 -4.87
CA LEU A 285 18.19 -6.99 -3.98
C LEU A 285 16.96 -7.83 -4.37
N LEU A 286 16.36 -7.58 -5.53
CA LEU A 286 15.17 -8.30 -5.98
C LEU A 286 15.48 -9.75 -6.37
N GLY A 287 15.11 -10.67 -5.48
CA GLY A 287 15.22 -12.10 -5.70
C GLY A 287 14.26 -12.68 -6.75
N PRO A 288 14.26 -14.01 -6.90
CA PRO A 288 13.34 -14.71 -7.79
C PRO A 288 11.87 -14.46 -7.46
N THR A 289 11.02 -14.56 -8.48
CA THR A 289 9.56 -14.43 -8.33
C THR A 289 8.97 -15.63 -7.60
N LEU A 290 8.16 -15.34 -6.59
CA LEU A 290 7.29 -16.30 -5.90
C LEU A 290 6.25 -16.87 -6.89
N PRO A 291 6.06 -18.21 -6.91
CA PRO A 291 5.20 -18.84 -7.90
C PRO A 291 3.72 -18.51 -7.68
N ASN A 292 2.99 -18.28 -8.77
CA ASN A 292 1.54 -18.08 -8.76
C ASN A 292 1.05 -16.90 -7.88
N LEU A 293 1.92 -15.92 -7.63
CA LEU A 293 1.57 -14.65 -7.02
C LEU A 293 1.73 -13.54 -8.08
N ALA A 294 0.69 -12.74 -8.28
CA ALA A 294 0.73 -11.59 -9.18
C ALA A 294 1.15 -10.31 -8.44
N GLN A 295 1.59 -9.31 -9.20
CA GLN A 295 1.90 -7.99 -8.65
C GLN A 295 0.68 -7.41 -7.92
N GLY A 296 0.91 -6.84 -6.74
CA GLY A 296 -0.13 -6.27 -5.89
C GLY A 296 -0.77 -7.30 -4.94
N GLN A 297 -0.69 -8.60 -5.22
CA GLN A 297 -1.31 -9.61 -4.36
C GLN A 297 -0.56 -9.75 -3.04
N LEU A 298 -1.31 -10.10 -1.99
CA LEU A 298 -0.78 -10.32 -0.66
C LEU A 298 -0.29 -11.75 -0.48
N ILE A 299 0.79 -11.89 0.28
CA ILE A 299 1.18 -13.15 0.89
C ILE A 299 0.36 -13.32 2.17
N ASP A 300 -0.46 -14.35 2.22
CA ASP A 300 -1.25 -14.74 3.40
C ASP A 300 -1.07 -16.24 3.71
N LYS A 301 -1.70 -16.74 4.78
CA LYS A 301 -1.58 -18.15 5.17
C LYS A 301 -2.08 -19.12 4.08
N ASN A 302 -3.10 -18.73 3.31
CA ASN A 302 -3.64 -19.58 2.25
C ASN A 302 -2.62 -19.72 1.11
N TYR A 303 -1.93 -18.64 0.75
CA TYR A 303 -0.82 -18.69 -0.18
C TYR A 303 0.35 -19.52 0.38
N ALA A 304 0.76 -19.26 1.63
CA ALA A 304 1.89 -19.93 2.27
C ALA A 304 1.71 -21.46 2.34
N LEU A 305 0.49 -21.93 2.59
CA LEU A 305 0.15 -23.36 2.68
C LEU A 305 -0.31 -23.99 1.35
N SER A 306 -0.25 -23.24 0.24
CA SER A 306 -0.70 -23.73 -1.06
C SER A 306 0.36 -24.61 -1.74
N PRO A 307 0.00 -25.79 -2.28
CA PRO A 307 0.92 -26.68 -3.01
C PRO A 307 1.26 -26.18 -4.42
N THR A 308 0.77 -25.00 -4.81
CA THR A 308 1.23 -24.29 -6.01
C THR A 308 1.81 -22.92 -5.64
N GLY A 309 1.84 -22.56 -4.36
CA GLY A 309 2.31 -21.27 -3.88
C GLY A 309 3.47 -21.45 -2.93
N GLY A 310 3.23 -21.19 -1.64
CA GLY A 310 4.24 -21.25 -0.60
C GLY A 310 4.71 -22.65 -0.19
N GLU A 311 4.10 -23.73 -0.69
CA GLU A 311 4.47 -25.15 -0.46
C GLU A 311 4.42 -25.62 1.01
N GLY A 312 3.93 -24.79 1.93
CA GLY A 312 3.82 -25.12 3.35
C GLY A 312 2.87 -26.29 3.60
N THR A 313 3.26 -27.17 4.54
CA THR A 313 2.47 -28.37 4.88
C THR A 313 1.74 -28.29 6.21
N ASP A 314 2.10 -27.33 7.05
CA ASP A 314 1.55 -27.13 8.40
C ASP A 314 1.82 -25.70 8.88
N ASP A 315 1.23 -25.38 10.03
CA ASP A 315 1.44 -24.11 10.73
C ASP A 315 2.79 -24.07 11.47
N GLU A 316 3.65 -25.08 11.31
CA GLU A 316 4.97 -25.16 11.96
C GLU A 316 6.08 -24.56 11.06
N GLY A 317 5.72 -24.04 9.88
CA GLY A 317 6.67 -23.51 8.90
C GLY A 317 7.39 -24.59 8.09
N THR A 318 6.87 -25.82 8.07
CA THR A 318 7.52 -26.93 7.36
C THR A 318 7.27 -26.84 5.84
N ASN A 319 8.32 -27.07 5.06
CA ASN A 319 8.32 -27.11 3.58
C ASN A 319 7.93 -25.80 2.87
N LEU A 320 8.03 -24.66 3.56
CA LEU A 320 7.85 -23.38 2.89
C LEU A 320 8.90 -23.19 1.78
N ILE A 321 8.47 -22.65 0.64
CA ILE A 321 9.38 -22.30 -0.48
C ILE A 321 10.40 -21.23 -0.08
N THR A 322 10.05 -20.42 0.91
CA THR A 322 10.98 -19.52 1.57
C THR A 322 10.58 -19.28 3.01
N ARG A 323 11.58 -19.06 3.87
CA ARG A 323 11.41 -18.98 5.32
C ARG A 323 10.59 -17.78 5.80
N GLU A 324 10.58 -16.66 5.07
CA GLU A 324 9.78 -15.48 5.41
C GLU A 324 8.28 -15.78 5.45
N LEU A 325 7.81 -16.75 4.64
CA LEU A 325 6.38 -17.13 4.60
C LEU A 325 5.88 -17.74 5.92
N GLU A 326 6.78 -18.12 6.82
CA GLU A 326 6.42 -18.62 8.14
C GLU A 326 5.63 -17.56 8.93
N PHE A 327 5.94 -16.29 8.71
CA PHE A 327 5.36 -15.17 9.43
C PHE A 327 3.84 -15.07 9.31
N VAL A 328 3.29 -15.41 8.14
CA VAL A 328 1.85 -15.27 7.87
C VAL A 328 1.02 -16.42 8.43
N LEU A 329 1.67 -17.50 8.89
CA LEU A 329 0.99 -18.69 9.37
C LEU A 329 0.22 -18.41 10.68
N PRO A 330 -0.78 -19.24 11.02
CA PRO A 330 -1.37 -19.26 12.35
C PRO A 330 -0.36 -19.61 13.43
N VAL A 331 -0.66 -19.24 14.68
CA VAL A 331 0.15 -19.65 15.83
C VAL A 331 0.18 -21.17 15.93
N ALA A 332 1.38 -21.73 15.86
CA ALA A 332 1.59 -23.17 15.86
C ALA A 332 1.10 -23.81 17.17
N ALA A 333 0.52 -25.00 17.08
CA ALA A 333 0.08 -25.72 18.29
C ALA A 333 1.26 -26.10 19.20
N SER A 334 2.47 -26.22 18.64
CA SER A 334 3.71 -26.44 19.39
C SER A 334 4.22 -25.19 20.12
N ASP A 335 3.77 -24.00 19.71
CA ASP A 335 4.19 -22.70 20.22
C ASP A 335 2.97 -21.84 20.64
N PRO A 336 2.25 -22.23 21.71
CA PRO A 336 1.05 -21.52 22.16
C PRO A 336 1.33 -20.11 22.72
N THR A 337 2.60 -19.74 22.88
CA THR A 337 3.04 -18.41 23.30
C THR A 337 3.42 -17.51 22.14
N ASN A 338 3.39 -18.04 20.92
CA ASN A 338 3.80 -17.36 19.70
C ASN A 338 5.23 -16.77 19.79
N ALA A 339 6.14 -17.55 20.37
CA ALA A 339 7.56 -17.26 20.40
C ALA A 339 8.19 -17.24 18.99
N PHE A 340 7.54 -17.82 17.98
CA PHE A 340 7.99 -17.82 16.59
C PHE A 340 7.53 -16.61 15.77
N ASN A 341 6.72 -15.72 16.35
CA ASN A 341 6.19 -14.50 15.72
C ASN A 341 5.26 -14.76 14.51
N HIS A 342 4.43 -15.79 14.58
CA HIS A 342 3.35 -16.03 13.61
C HIS A 342 2.27 -14.95 13.75
N ARG A 343 1.59 -14.60 12.65
CA ARG A 343 0.64 -13.48 12.59
C ARG A 343 -0.78 -13.84 12.17
N ASP A 344 -1.03 -15.09 11.79
CA ASP A 344 -2.35 -15.58 11.33
C ASP A 344 -2.99 -14.67 10.26
N MET A 345 -2.23 -14.35 9.21
CA MET A 345 -2.70 -13.42 8.18
C MET A 345 -3.59 -14.14 7.16
N GLU A 346 -4.72 -13.52 6.82
CA GLU A 346 -5.66 -14.01 5.83
C GLU A 346 -6.28 -12.85 5.07
N ASN A 347 -6.14 -12.84 3.74
CA ASN A 347 -6.67 -11.78 2.92
C ASN A 347 -8.19 -11.94 2.74
N ILE A 348 -8.93 -11.56 3.77
CA ILE A 348 -10.37 -11.76 3.82
C ILE A 348 -11.14 -10.79 2.91
N VAL A 349 -10.55 -9.70 2.43
CA VAL A 349 -11.22 -8.68 1.61
C VAL A 349 -10.62 -8.53 0.21
N ASP A 350 -9.86 -9.54 -0.24
CA ASP A 350 -9.23 -9.54 -1.56
C ASP A 350 -8.45 -8.23 -1.83
N LEU A 351 -7.75 -7.71 -0.81
CA LEU A 351 -6.96 -6.50 -0.92
C LEU A 351 -5.76 -6.75 -1.85
N GLU A 352 -5.44 -5.79 -2.70
CA GLU A 352 -4.13 -5.67 -3.32
C GLU A 352 -3.42 -4.46 -2.71
N MET A 353 -2.10 -4.51 -2.54
CA MET A 353 -1.31 -3.37 -2.05
C MET A 353 0.06 -3.27 -2.72
N ALA A 354 0.70 -2.12 -2.62
CA ALA A 354 2.07 -1.90 -3.03
C ALA A 354 2.66 -0.71 -2.28
N ILE A 355 3.99 -0.68 -2.18
CA ILE A 355 4.75 0.48 -1.69
C ILE A 355 5.87 0.84 -2.66
N ASN A 356 6.00 2.12 -2.92
CA ASN A 356 7.15 2.69 -3.61
C ASN A 356 7.57 4.00 -2.92
N ASN A 357 8.50 3.88 -1.96
CA ASN A 357 9.06 5.00 -1.22
C ASN A 357 10.17 5.76 -1.98
N SER A 358 10.26 5.68 -3.31
CA SER A 358 11.36 6.32 -4.06
C SER A 358 11.25 7.84 -4.22
N ASN A 359 10.26 8.46 -3.57
CA ASN A 359 10.07 9.91 -3.62
C ASN A 359 11.13 10.66 -2.78
N THR A 360 11.67 11.73 -3.37
CA THR A 360 12.62 12.68 -2.73
C THR A 360 12.24 14.14 -2.94
N ALA A 361 11.11 14.41 -3.59
CA ALA A 361 10.67 15.74 -4.01
C ALA A 361 9.35 16.18 -3.34
N GLY A 362 8.96 15.50 -2.26
CA GLY A 362 7.73 15.73 -1.53
C GLY A 362 7.70 17.03 -0.74
N VAL A 363 6.87 17.05 0.31
CA VAL A 363 6.88 18.10 1.32
C VAL A 363 8.25 18.14 2.00
N ASN A 364 8.60 19.27 2.63
CA ASN A 364 9.82 19.32 3.44
C ASN A 364 9.53 18.88 4.88
N GLY A 365 10.56 18.45 5.59
CA GLY A 365 10.51 18.30 7.05
C GLY A 365 10.45 19.65 7.75
N ASP A 366 9.58 19.80 8.74
CA ASP A 366 9.59 20.97 9.61
C ASP A 366 10.74 20.83 10.64
N SER A 367 11.67 21.78 10.62
CA SER A 367 12.77 21.88 11.59
C SER A 367 12.45 22.86 12.73
N GLY A 368 11.22 23.40 12.76
CA GLY A 368 10.93 24.71 13.33
C GLY A 368 10.17 24.80 14.65
N ASN A 369 9.61 23.73 15.22
CA ASN A 369 8.90 23.86 16.51
C ASN A 369 9.84 23.68 17.71
N THR A 370 10.61 24.72 18.05
CA THR A 370 11.53 24.71 19.21
C THR A 370 10.82 24.84 20.57
N GLY A 371 9.49 24.96 20.60
CA GLY A 371 8.70 25.00 21.83
C GLY A 371 8.89 26.25 22.69
N GLU A 372 9.53 27.31 22.19
CA GLU A 372 9.76 28.55 22.95
C GLU A 372 8.51 29.48 22.93
N PRO A 373 8.09 30.04 24.08
CA PRO A 373 6.92 30.92 24.14
C PRO A 373 7.15 32.24 23.38
N GLY A 374 6.44 32.42 22.27
CA GLY A 374 6.50 33.65 21.46
C GLY A 374 6.64 33.43 19.95
N ASP A 375 6.70 32.18 19.48
CA ASP A 375 6.71 31.88 18.05
C ASP A 375 5.32 32.06 17.42
N PRO A 376 5.17 32.88 16.36
CA PRO A 376 4.00 32.83 15.48
C PRO A 376 4.04 31.53 14.63
N PRO A 377 2.87 30.95 14.25
CA PRO A 377 2.74 29.51 14.00
C PRO A 377 3.44 29.08 12.69
N PRO A 378 4.14 27.93 12.64
CA PRO A 378 4.82 27.49 11.41
C PRO A 378 3.88 27.04 10.28
N TYR A 379 2.58 26.92 10.51
CA TYR A 379 1.67 26.20 9.60
C TYR A 379 0.88 27.05 8.59
N GLU A 380 1.03 28.38 8.62
CA GLU A 380 0.45 29.26 7.59
C GLU A 380 1.34 29.38 6.34
N THR A 381 2.59 28.90 6.40
CA THR A 381 3.51 28.96 5.27
C THR A 381 3.49 27.62 4.55
N PRO A 382 3.04 27.56 3.28
CA PRO A 382 3.06 26.33 2.53
C PRO A 382 4.45 25.74 2.42
N THR A 383 4.54 24.41 2.37
CA THR A 383 5.75 23.68 2.04
C THR A 383 6.41 24.25 0.80
N ALA A 384 7.73 24.37 0.84
CA ALA A 384 8.54 24.75 -0.31
C ALA A 384 8.94 23.55 -1.19
N GLY A 385 8.55 22.34 -0.76
CA GLY A 385 8.70 21.12 -1.55
C GLY A 385 7.77 21.07 -2.76
N ASP A 386 7.76 19.96 -3.48
CA ASP A 386 6.98 19.79 -4.72
C ASP A 386 6.04 18.58 -4.68
N PRO A 387 5.13 18.52 -3.68
CA PRO A 387 4.22 17.40 -3.51
C PRO A 387 3.37 17.12 -4.75
N GLY A 388 3.08 18.15 -5.56
CA GLY A 388 2.26 18.04 -6.78
C GLY A 388 2.87 17.17 -7.88
N ASN A 389 4.18 16.89 -7.85
CA ASN A 389 4.85 16.02 -8.82
C ASN A 389 5.14 14.61 -8.25
N VAL A 390 4.76 14.34 -7.01
CA VAL A 390 5.00 13.04 -6.37
C VAL A 390 3.89 12.06 -6.73
N VAL A 391 4.27 10.99 -7.41
CA VAL A 391 3.35 9.95 -7.89
C VAL A 391 3.59 8.58 -7.26
N THR A 392 4.61 8.41 -6.41
CA THR A 392 4.93 7.13 -5.78
C THR A 392 4.57 7.14 -4.29
N GLY A 393 4.14 6.02 -3.72
CA GLY A 393 3.88 5.87 -2.29
C GLY A 393 3.19 4.55 -1.96
N ILE A 394 2.22 4.58 -1.04
CA ILE A 394 1.36 3.42 -0.75
C ILE A 394 0.20 3.41 -1.73
N GLU A 395 -0.01 2.28 -2.40
CA GLU A 395 -1.13 2.05 -3.29
C GLU A 395 -1.89 0.81 -2.84
N PHE A 396 -3.22 0.83 -2.91
CA PHE A 396 -4.03 -0.35 -2.66
C PHE A 396 -5.30 -0.37 -3.51
N SER A 397 -5.85 -1.58 -3.66
CA SER A 397 -7.15 -1.78 -4.28
C SER A 397 -8.02 -2.72 -3.45
N ILE A 398 -9.31 -2.41 -3.32
CA ILE A 398 -10.30 -3.22 -2.60
C ILE A 398 -11.56 -3.36 -3.45
N PRO A 399 -12.17 -4.56 -3.58
CA PRO A 399 -13.43 -4.70 -4.28
C PRO A 399 -14.54 -3.88 -3.62
N LEU A 400 -15.39 -3.24 -4.43
CA LEU A 400 -16.58 -2.56 -3.91
C LEU A 400 -17.50 -3.53 -3.15
N SER A 401 -17.52 -4.81 -3.53
CA SER A 401 -18.30 -5.84 -2.84
C SER A 401 -17.89 -6.07 -1.39
N GLU A 402 -16.63 -5.82 -1.06
CA GLU A 402 -16.10 -5.99 0.29
C GLU A 402 -16.41 -4.80 1.19
N ILE A 403 -16.64 -3.62 0.60
CA ILE A 403 -17.00 -2.38 1.30
C ILE A 403 -18.49 -2.02 1.17
N GLY A 404 -19.34 -2.98 0.80
CA GLY A 404 -20.81 -2.80 0.83
C GLY A 404 -21.46 -2.35 -0.48
N ASN A 405 -20.74 -2.39 -1.60
CA ASN A 405 -21.16 -1.95 -2.94
C ASN A 405 -21.70 -0.50 -2.95
N PRO A 406 -20.90 0.49 -2.53
CA PRO A 406 -21.34 1.88 -2.53
C PRO A 406 -21.75 2.31 -3.93
N THR A 407 -22.85 3.07 -4.02
CA THR A 407 -23.37 3.63 -5.28
C THR A 407 -23.28 5.16 -5.32
N GLY A 408 -22.94 5.78 -4.19
CA GLY A 408 -22.72 7.22 -4.05
C GLY A 408 -21.23 7.55 -3.94
N ASP A 409 -20.96 8.76 -3.47
CA ASP A 409 -19.59 9.19 -3.16
C ASP A 409 -18.95 8.25 -2.13
N ILE A 410 -17.66 7.95 -2.33
CA ILE A 410 -16.80 7.29 -1.34
C ILE A 410 -15.87 8.37 -0.80
N ARG A 411 -15.83 8.56 0.51
CA ARG A 411 -14.88 9.47 1.15
C ARG A 411 -13.76 8.70 1.80
N ILE A 412 -12.56 9.26 1.74
CA ILE A 412 -11.34 8.64 2.24
C ILE A 412 -10.65 9.64 3.16
N ALA A 413 -10.58 9.34 4.45
CA ALA A 413 -9.71 10.02 5.39
C ALA A 413 -8.44 9.18 5.54
N ALA A 414 -7.28 9.75 5.29
CA ALA A 414 -6.01 9.04 5.40
C ALA A 414 -4.96 9.92 6.07
N PHE A 415 -4.16 9.35 6.97
CA PHE A 415 -3.13 10.10 7.68
C PHE A 415 -2.01 9.19 8.19
N VAL A 416 -0.84 9.78 8.42
CA VAL A 416 0.27 9.09 9.07
C VAL A 416 0.08 9.11 10.58
N ASN A 417 0.31 7.98 11.24
CA ASN A 417 0.21 7.83 12.69
C ASN A 417 1.45 7.13 13.25
N SER A 418 1.70 7.28 14.55
CA SER A 418 2.78 6.56 15.23
C SER A 418 2.57 5.04 15.18
N GLY A 419 3.64 4.28 15.40
CA GLY A 419 3.54 2.81 15.41
C GLY A 419 2.58 2.22 16.44
N ASP A 420 2.26 2.98 17.50
CA ASP A 420 1.27 2.63 18.52
C ASP A 420 -0.15 3.13 18.20
N HIS A 421 -0.37 3.77 17.05
CA HIS A 421 -1.64 4.37 16.61
C HIS A 421 -2.18 5.55 17.46
N ASN A 422 -1.38 6.13 18.35
CA ASN A 422 -1.85 7.10 19.35
C ASN A 422 -1.27 8.52 19.20
N TYR A 423 -0.66 8.81 18.06
CA TYR A 423 -0.09 10.12 17.77
C TYR A 423 -0.09 10.40 16.26
N ALA A 424 -1.07 11.17 15.83
CA ALA A 424 -1.26 11.47 14.42
C ALA A 424 -0.30 12.57 13.95
N SER A 425 0.29 12.36 12.79
CA SER A 425 1.07 13.37 12.07
C SER A 425 0.17 14.51 11.62
N ASN A 426 0.75 15.67 11.32
CA ASN A 426 0.02 16.75 10.63
C ASN A 426 -0.31 16.45 9.15
N GLN A 427 0.11 15.29 8.64
CA GLN A 427 -0.09 14.84 7.26
C GLN A 427 -1.41 14.05 7.12
N PHE A 428 -2.48 14.76 6.76
CA PHE A 428 -3.82 14.19 6.50
C PHE A 428 -4.24 14.45 5.05
N ALA A 429 -5.03 13.55 4.47
CA ALA A 429 -5.71 13.76 3.19
C ALA A 429 -6.60 15.02 3.18
N GLY A 430 -7.03 15.45 1.99
CA GLY A 430 -7.89 16.61 1.84
C GLY A 430 -7.12 17.92 1.98
N ASP A 431 -7.69 18.88 2.69
CA ASP A 431 -7.04 20.17 2.97
C ASP A 431 -5.88 20.05 3.98
N GLY A 432 -5.73 18.88 4.62
CA GLY A 432 -4.75 18.62 5.67
C GLY A 432 -5.13 19.30 7.00
N ILE A 433 -4.21 19.24 7.97
CA ILE A 433 -4.44 19.79 9.31
C ILE A 433 -3.98 21.26 9.42
N LEU A 434 -3.07 21.70 8.55
CA LEU A 434 -2.44 23.03 8.55
C LEU A 434 -2.05 23.49 9.98
N ARG A 435 -1.65 22.54 10.83
CA ARG A 435 -1.19 22.69 12.22
C ARG A 435 -0.09 21.65 12.47
N GLY A 436 0.33 21.51 13.72
CA GLY A 436 1.30 20.50 14.14
C GLY A 436 0.68 19.13 14.28
N ASN A 437 1.51 18.16 14.66
CA ASN A 437 1.06 16.83 15.03
C ASN A 437 -0.04 16.88 16.09
N LEU A 438 -0.88 15.84 16.11
CA LEU A 438 -2.04 15.73 16.97
C LEU A 438 -1.86 14.53 17.90
N GLY A 439 -1.83 14.79 19.20
CA GLY A 439 -1.97 13.75 20.22
C GLY A 439 -3.35 13.84 20.90
N GLY A 440 -3.64 12.94 21.83
CA GLY A 440 -4.94 12.92 22.51
C GLY A 440 -5.28 14.14 23.36
N ASP A 441 -4.41 15.14 23.51
CA ASP A 441 -4.81 16.46 24.02
C ASP A 441 -5.42 17.40 22.96
N GLY A 442 -5.42 16.98 21.69
CA GLY A 442 -5.94 17.71 20.53
C GLY A 442 -5.01 18.78 19.95
N VAL A 443 -3.83 19.01 20.55
CA VAL A 443 -2.91 20.10 20.16
C VAL A 443 -1.44 19.69 20.11
N GLY A 444 -1.16 18.39 20.14
CA GLY A 444 0.16 17.80 19.87
C GLY A 444 0.86 17.18 21.08
N GLY A 445 0.20 17.13 22.25
CA GLY A 445 0.63 16.35 23.41
C GLY A 445 0.03 14.95 23.38
N SER A 446 0.88 13.93 23.49
CA SER A 446 0.44 12.54 23.64
C SER A 446 -0.07 12.26 25.05
N ILE A 447 -1.24 11.63 25.16
CA ILE A 447 -1.80 11.08 26.40
C ILE A 447 -2.05 9.57 26.31
N GLY A 448 -1.58 8.93 25.23
CA GLY A 448 -1.74 7.49 24.98
C GLY A 448 -2.94 7.11 24.09
N ASP A 449 -3.67 8.08 23.57
CA ASP A 449 -4.80 7.91 22.64
C ASP A 449 -4.96 9.16 21.74
N LEU A 450 -6.06 9.24 20.97
CA LEU A 450 -6.46 10.39 20.16
C LEU A 450 -7.73 11.11 20.68
N LEU A 451 -8.02 11.01 21.98
CA LEU A 451 -9.33 11.40 22.56
C LEU A 451 -9.69 12.88 22.34
N GLY A 452 -8.68 13.76 22.34
CA GLY A 452 -8.82 15.20 22.14
C GLY A 452 -8.77 15.63 20.67
N VAL A 453 -8.57 14.71 19.72
CA VAL A 453 -8.47 15.04 18.30
C VAL A 453 -9.86 15.21 17.69
N ASP A 454 -10.22 16.47 17.42
CA ASP A 454 -11.47 16.86 16.76
C ASP A 454 -11.21 17.56 15.43
N LEU A 455 -11.32 16.79 14.35
CA LEU A 455 -11.14 17.28 12.98
C LEU A 455 -12.26 18.24 12.56
N SER A 456 -13.47 18.11 13.12
CA SER A 456 -14.57 19.04 12.83
C SER A 456 -14.31 20.47 13.30
N ALA A 457 -13.33 20.67 14.19
CA ALA A 457 -12.86 21.96 14.65
C ALA A 457 -11.71 22.53 13.81
N ILE A 458 -11.21 21.77 12.83
CA ILE A 458 -10.14 22.16 11.90
C ILE A 458 -10.78 22.68 10.61
N ALA A 459 -10.13 23.64 9.96
CA ALA A 459 -10.69 24.28 8.77
C ALA A 459 -10.37 23.44 7.53
N GLY A 460 -11.36 23.28 6.66
CA GLY A 460 -11.24 22.42 5.47
C GLY A 460 -11.60 20.98 5.80
N ASP A 461 -11.73 20.15 4.77
CA ASP A 461 -12.05 18.72 4.94
C ASP A 461 -10.76 17.91 5.08
N GLN A 462 -10.63 17.06 6.11
CA GLN A 462 -9.48 16.14 6.29
C GLN A 462 -9.72 14.78 5.59
N PHE A 463 -10.54 14.81 4.54
CA PHE A 463 -10.85 13.66 3.70
C PHE A 463 -10.95 14.11 2.23
N VAL A 464 -10.78 13.16 1.32
CA VAL A 464 -11.08 13.35 -0.11
C VAL A 464 -12.36 12.64 -0.50
N THR A 465 -12.98 13.08 -1.60
CA THR A 465 -14.22 12.45 -2.12
C THR A 465 -13.99 11.88 -3.51
N VAL A 466 -14.28 10.59 -3.67
CA VAL A 466 -14.34 9.87 -4.94
C VAL A 466 -15.78 9.84 -5.40
N SER A 467 -16.11 10.68 -6.38
CA SER A 467 -17.45 10.66 -6.98
C SER A 467 -17.58 9.53 -7.99
N GLN A 468 -18.47 8.59 -7.69
CA GLN A 468 -18.80 7.51 -8.62
C GLN A 468 -19.71 8.04 -9.73
N ALA A 469 -19.37 7.75 -10.99
CA ALA A 469 -20.25 8.08 -12.10
C ALA A 469 -21.57 7.32 -11.94
N VAL A 470 -22.68 8.05 -11.81
CA VAL A 470 -24.02 7.44 -11.82
C VAL A 470 -24.15 6.68 -13.14
N PRO A 471 -24.44 5.37 -13.14
CA PRO A 471 -24.69 4.66 -14.38
C PRO A 471 -25.86 5.34 -15.08
N ILE A 472 -25.57 6.08 -16.16
CA ILE A 472 -26.62 6.58 -17.03
C ILE A 472 -27.25 5.32 -17.58
N ALA A 473 -28.50 5.06 -17.20
CA ALA A 473 -29.29 4.03 -17.84
C ALA A 473 -29.31 4.40 -19.33
N SER A 474 -28.43 3.77 -20.11
CA SER A 474 -28.45 3.89 -21.55
C SER A 474 -29.85 3.49 -21.93
N ALA A 475 -30.65 4.46 -22.39
CA ALA A 475 -31.95 4.21 -22.95
C ALA A 475 -31.71 3.42 -24.24
N VAL A 476 -31.44 2.12 -24.10
CA VAL A 476 -31.51 1.16 -25.17
C VAL A 476 -32.98 1.18 -25.58
N PRO A 477 -33.31 1.72 -26.77
CA PRO A 477 -34.68 1.61 -27.25
C PRO A 477 -34.95 0.11 -27.36
N GLU A 478 -35.94 -0.40 -26.63
CA GLU A 478 -36.29 -1.80 -26.76
C GLU A 478 -36.52 -2.10 -28.25
N PRO A 479 -36.07 -3.27 -28.76
CA PRO A 479 -36.13 -3.60 -30.19
C PRO A 479 -37.53 -3.49 -30.81
N SER A 480 -38.58 -3.52 -29.99
CA SER A 480 -39.98 -3.26 -30.34
C SER A 480 -40.25 -1.83 -30.85
N SER A 481 -39.50 -0.83 -30.37
CA SER A 481 -39.67 0.59 -30.69
C SER A 481 -39.12 0.95 -32.09
N LEU A 482 -38.03 0.29 -32.49
CA LEU A 482 -37.38 0.47 -33.79
C LEU A 482 -38.15 -0.24 -34.93
N VAL A 483 -38.75 -1.40 -34.64
CA VAL A 483 -39.60 -2.12 -35.62
C VAL A 483 -40.87 -1.33 -35.93
N LEU A 484 -41.45 -0.61 -34.95
CA LEU A 484 -42.64 0.19 -35.16
C LEU A 484 -42.38 1.45 -36.02
N CYS A 485 -41.20 2.10 -35.85
CA CYS A 485 -40.80 3.24 -36.69
C CYS A 485 -40.49 2.82 -38.13
N LEU A 486 -39.90 1.64 -38.35
CA LEU A 486 -39.61 1.10 -39.68
C LEU A 486 -40.89 0.62 -40.42
N LEU A 487 -41.88 0.07 -39.71
CA LEU A 487 -43.17 -0.33 -40.29
C LEU A 487 -44.05 0.88 -40.66
N ALA A 488 -43.98 1.97 -39.89
CA ALA A 488 -44.67 3.22 -40.21
C ALA A 488 -44.05 3.94 -41.43
N GLY A 489 -42.72 3.88 -41.60
CA GLY A 489 -42.02 4.45 -42.76
C GLY A 489 -42.28 3.72 -44.08
N CYS A 490 -42.38 2.38 -44.04
CA CYS A 490 -42.59 1.56 -45.24
C CYS A 490 -44.04 1.58 -45.77
N SER A 491 -45.03 1.90 -44.93
CA SER A 491 -46.43 1.99 -45.35
C SER A 491 -46.79 3.34 -46.02
N GLY A 492 -45.94 4.37 -45.89
CA GLY A 492 -46.10 5.66 -46.57
C GLY A 492 -45.67 5.71 -48.04
N LEU A 493 -44.88 4.73 -48.52
CA LEU A 493 -44.25 4.78 -49.85
C LEU A 493 -44.97 3.97 -50.95
N ILE A 494 -46.08 3.28 -50.65
CA ILE A 494 -46.80 2.43 -51.63
C ILE A 494 -48.00 3.14 -52.27
N ARG A 495 -48.29 4.41 -51.95
CA ARG A 495 -49.40 5.16 -52.58
C ARG A 495 -48.93 6.38 -53.38
N ARG A 496 -48.30 6.16 -54.53
CA ARG A 496 -48.41 7.04 -55.72
C ARG A 496 -47.64 6.46 -56.91
N LYS A 497 -48.39 5.92 -57.89
CA LYS A 497 -48.16 6.08 -59.34
C LYS A 497 -49.41 5.58 -60.08
N ARG A 498 -50.20 6.53 -60.58
CA ARG A 498 -51.02 6.37 -61.79
C ARG A 498 -50.21 6.92 -62.95
#